data_AF-A0A9D5IEV0-F1
#
_entry.id   AF-A0A9D5IEV0-F1
#
_cell.length_a   1.000
_cell.length_b   1.000
_cell.length_c   1.000
_cell.angle_alpha   90.00
_cell.angle_beta   90.00
_cell.angle_gamma   90.00
#
_symmetry.space_group_name_H-M   'P 1'
#
loop_
_entity.id
_entity.type
_entity.pdbx_description
1 polymer ?
#
loop_
_entity_poly.entity_id
_entity_poly.type
_entity_poly.pdbx_seq_one_letter_code
_entity_poly.pdbx_strand_id
1 'polypeptide(L)'
;MKTFAQRLLRGIFLITLSATSSWSVAAEPVAVAKDEKDRCIALLRGGLASEEFWPAMHAAEALTLAEEGESVVKGLRPRLPLETNDQRRCGLARELVRA
;
A
#
# COMPACT_ATOMS: atom_id res chain seq x y z
N MET A 1 28.13 -12.02 47.22
CA MET A 1 27.28 -10.81 47.21
C MET A 1 27.33 -10.08 45.86
N LYS A 2 27.05 -10.76 44.75
CA LYS A 2 27.00 -10.17 43.39
C LYS A 2 25.74 -10.61 42.62
N THR A 3 24.64 -10.85 43.32
CA THR A 3 23.37 -11.32 42.74
C THR A 3 22.16 -10.44 43.10
N PHE A 4 22.39 -9.33 43.82
CA PHE A 4 21.31 -8.44 44.25
C PHE A 4 21.06 -7.27 43.28
N ALA A 5 22.10 -6.79 42.59
CA ALA A 5 21.99 -5.65 41.67
C ALA A 5 21.30 -6.00 40.32
N GLN A 6 21.19 -7.29 39.96
CA GLN A 6 20.62 -7.71 38.67
C GLN A 6 19.13 -8.02 38.73
N ARG A 7 18.48 -7.79 39.88
CA ARG A 7 17.05 -8.00 40.08
C ARG A 7 16.23 -6.70 40.19
N LEU A 8 16.86 -5.52 40.17
CA LEU A 8 16.15 -4.24 40.23
C LEU A 8 15.83 -3.60 38.86
N LEU A 9 16.35 -4.13 37.75
CA LEU A 9 16.09 -3.60 36.40
C LEU A 9 15.02 -4.39 35.61
N ARG A 10 14.20 -5.18 36.29
CA ARG A 10 13.15 -6.03 35.68
C ARG A 10 11.74 -5.78 36.22
N GLY A 11 11.51 -4.65 36.89
CA GLY A 11 10.27 -4.41 37.65
C GLY A 11 9.32 -3.33 37.09
N ILE A 12 9.68 -2.58 36.05
CA ILE A 12 8.87 -1.46 35.55
C ILE A 12 8.76 -1.53 34.03
N PHE A 13 8.03 -2.54 33.53
CA PHE A 13 7.37 -2.44 32.23
C PHE A 13 6.09 -3.29 32.29
N LEU A 14 5.30 -3.03 33.33
CA LEU A 14 3.97 -3.59 33.51
C LEU A 14 2.99 -2.72 32.71
N ILE A 15 2.65 -3.22 31.52
CA ILE A 15 1.29 -3.27 30.98
C ILE A 15 0.51 -1.93 31.04
N THR A 16 0.71 -1.10 30.02
CA THR A 16 -0.36 -0.24 29.49
C THR A 16 -0.65 -0.64 28.05
N LEU A 17 -1.15 -1.88 27.88
CA LEU A 17 -1.86 -2.24 26.66
C LEU A 17 -3.26 -1.61 26.74
N SER A 18 -3.31 -0.29 26.54
CA SER A 18 -4.55 0.39 26.23
C SER A 18 -4.97 -0.13 24.86
N ALA A 19 -5.89 -1.09 24.85
CA ALA A 19 -6.63 -1.48 23.66
C ALA A 19 -7.46 -0.28 23.23
N THR A 20 -6.85 0.65 22.49
CA THR A 20 -7.61 1.55 21.63
C THR A 20 -8.11 0.69 20.50
N SER A 21 -9.26 0.05 20.72
CA SER A 21 -10.08 -0.46 19.64
C SER A 21 -10.31 0.72 18.70
N SER A 22 -9.52 0.80 17.63
CA SER A 22 -9.73 1.75 16.57
C SER A 22 -11.06 1.39 15.93
N TRP A 23 -12.11 2.08 16.35
CA TRP A 23 -13.37 2.07 15.64
C TRP A 23 -13.06 2.57 14.24
N SER A 24 -13.00 1.65 13.28
CA SER A 24 -12.85 2.02 11.89
C SER A 24 -14.20 2.61 11.48
N VAL A 25 -14.33 3.91 11.60
CA VAL A 25 -15.36 4.65 10.86
C VAL A 25 -14.94 4.51 9.42
N ALA A 26 -15.64 3.67 8.66
CA ALA A 26 -15.53 3.66 7.22
C ALA A 26 -15.78 5.09 6.75
N ALA A 27 -14.78 5.73 6.15
CA ALA A 27 -14.93 7.08 5.65
C ALA A 27 -16.01 7.08 4.56
N GLU A 28 -17.02 7.93 4.71
CA GLU A 28 -18.03 8.13 3.67
C GLU A 28 -17.32 8.57 2.37
N PRO A 29 -17.62 7.94 1.22
CA PRO A 29 -16.98 8.29 -0.03
C PRO A 29 -17.26 9.75 -0.38
N VAL A 30 -16.19 10.53 -0.58
CA VAL A 30 -16.31 11.92 -1.03
C VAL A 30 -16.80 11.90 -2.47
N ALA A 31 -17.97 12.50 -2.71
CA ALA A 31 -18.49 12.67 -4.06
C ALA A 31 -17.60 13.65 -4.84
N VAL A 32 -17.00 13.16 -5.92
CA VAL A 32 -16.20 13.95 -6.86
C VAL A 32 -16.95 14.08 -8.18
N ALA A 33 -16.91 15.25 -8.81
CA ALA A 33 -17.53 15.46 -10.11
C ALA A 33 -16.94 14.50 -11.16
N LYS A 34 -17.76 14.07 -12.12
CA LYS A 34 -17.34 13.07 -13.11
C LYS A 34 -16.11 13.51 -13.92
N ASP A 35 -16.07 14.77 -14.34
CA ASP A 35 -14.96 15.33 -15.09
C ASP A 35 -13.65 15.31 -14.29
N GLU A 36 -13.73 15.58 -13.00
CA GLU A 36 -12.58 15.53 -12.11
C GLU A 36 -12.13 14.07 -11.85
N LYS A 37 -13.07 13.13 -11.70
CA LYS A 37 -12.74 11.69 -11.65
C LYS A 37 -12.02 11.24 -12.91
N ASP A 38 -12.52 11.63 -14.09
CA ASP A 38 -11.93 11.26 -15.38
C ASP A 38 -10.50 11.82 -15.51
N ARG A 39 -10.25 13.06 -15.05
CA ARG A 39 -8.90 13.66 -15.00
C ARG A 39 -7.97 12.90 -14.06
N CYS A 40 -8.42 12.55 -12.86
CA CYS A 40 -7.64 11.75 -11.92
C CYS A 40 -7.27 10.39 -12.52
N ILE A 41 -8.21 9.70 -13.15
CA ILE A 41 -7.93 8.42 -13.83
C ILE A 41 -6.90 8.59 -14.94
N ALA A 42 -6.98 9.66 -15.74
CA ALA A 42 -6.00 9.93 -16.79
C ALA A 42 -4.59 10.15 -16.22
N LEU A 43 -4.47 10.92 -15.13
CA LEU A 43 -3.19 11.12 -14.43
C LEU A 43 -2.62 9.81 -13.87
N LEU A 44 -3.47 8.99 -13.26
CA LEU A 44 -3.06 7.69 -12.72
C LEU A 44 -2.61 6.74 -13.83
N ARG A 45 -3.27 6.72 -14.99
CA ARG A 45 -2.80 5.96 -16.16
C ARG A 45 -1.42 6.43 -16.64
N GLY A 46 -1.15 7.73 -16.59
CA GLY A 46 0.18 8.28 -16.83
C GLY A 46 1.21 7.80 -15.79
N GLY A 47 0.84 7.80 -14.51
CA GLY A 47 1.67 7.27 -13.43
C GLY A 47 1.99 5.78 -13.58
N LEU A 48 1.01 4.97 -13.98
CA LEU A 48 1.17 3.53 -14.25
C LEU A 48 2.21 3.27 -15.36
N ALA A 49 2.24 4.13 -16.38
CA ALA A 49 3.16 4.07 -17.50
C ALA A 49 4.57 4.60 -17.16
N SER A 50 4.80 5.11 -15.95
CA SER A 50 6.10 5.62 -15.52
C SER A 50 7.13 4.49 -15.34
N GLU A 51 8.39 4.83 -15.62
CA GLU A 51 9.57 4.01 -15.33
C GLU A 51 9.93 4.02 -13.83
N GLU A 52 9.50 5.06 -13.10
CA GLU A 52 9.67 5.15 -11.65
C GLU A 52 8.79 4.09 -10.98
N PHE A 53 9.44 3.10 -10.34
CA PHE A 53 8.76 1.90 -9.85
C PHE A 53 7.65 2.20 -8.84
N TRP A 54 7.95 2.93 -7.76
CA TRP A 54 6.99 3.16 -6.68
C TRP A 54 5.82 4.06 -7.07
N PRO A 55 6.02 5.17 -7.81
CA PRO A 55 4.92 5.92 -8.41
C PRO A 55 3.99 5.05 -9.27
N ALA A 56 4.55 4.16 -10.10
CA ALA A 56 3.73 3.25 -10.90
C ALA A 56 2.93 2.25 -10.06
N MET A 57 3.48 1.75 -8.94
CA MET A 57 2.76 0.85 -8.03
C MET A 57 1.63 1.57 -7.28
N HIS A 58 1.85 2.79 -6.79
CA HIS A 58 0.80 3.58 -6.16
C HIS A 58 -0.30 3.97 -7.15
N ALA A 59 0.06 4.24 -8.41
CA ALA A 59 -0.91 4.46 -9.47
C ALA A 59 -1.74 3.20 -9.77
N ALA A 60 -1.10 2.02 -9.80
CA ALA A 60 -1.78 0.74 -9.96
C ALA A 60 -2.80 0.49 -8.84
N GLU A 61 -2.39 0.65 -7.58
CA GLU A 61 -3.27 0.49 -6.42
C GLU A 61 -4.50 1.41 -6.51
N ALA A 62 -4.28 2.69 -6.83
CA ALA A 62 -5.37 3.66 -6.98
C ALA A 62 -6.30 3.35 -8.16
N LEU A 63 -5.77 2.86 -9.29
CA LEU A 63 -6.58 2.42 -10.43
C LEU A 63 -7.45 1.21 -10.08
N THR A 64 -6.90 0.22 -9.36
CA THR A 64 -7.70 -0.90 -8.87
C THR A 64 -8.85 -0.44 -7.98
N LEU A 65 -8.59 0.48 -7.04
CA LEU A 65 -9.64 1.07 -6.19
C LEU A 65 -10.69 1.86 -6.98
N ALA A 66 -10.32 2.37 -8.17
CA ALA A 66 -11.21 3.07 -9.09
C ALA A 66 -11.91 2.15 -10.10
N GLU A 67 -11.86 0.83 -9.90
CA GLU A 67 -12.45 -0.20 -10.79
C GLU A 67 -11.78 -0.29 -12.18
N GLU A 68 -10.54 0.16 -12.30
CA GLU A 68 -9.74 0.19 -13.54
C GLU A 68 -8.72 -0.97 -13.61
N GLY A 69 -9.03 -2.12 -13.00
CA GLY A 69 -8.11 -3.28 -12.88
C GLY A 69 -7.58 -3.80 -14.22
N GLU A 70 -8.38 -3.76 -15.28
CA GLU A 70 -7.93 -4.17 -16.63
C GLU A 70 -6.73 -3.33 -17.12
N SER A 71 -6.75 -2.02 -16.85
CA SER A 71 -5.65 -1.12 -17.18
C SER A 71 -4.37 -1.51 -16.43
N VAL A 72 -4.51 -1.89 -15.15
CA VAL A 72 -3.41 -2.35 -14.30
C VAL A 72 -2.81 -3.65 -14.83
N VAL A 73 -3.65 -4.66 -15.10
CA VAL A 73 -3.19 -5.95 -15.64
C VAL A 73 -2.46 -5.74 -16.98
N LYS A 74 -3.02 -4.94 -17.87
CA LYS A 74 -2.40 -4.62 -19.16
C LYS A 74 -1.03 -3.95 -19.01
N GLY A 75 -0.91 -3.00 -18.08
CA GLY A 75 0.33 -2.24 -17.85
C GLY A 75 1.42 -3.03 -17.13
N LEU A 76 1.06 -3.85 -16.14
CA LEU A 76 2.04 -4.52 -15.27
C LEU A 76 2.43 -5.92 -15.72
N ARG A 77 1.54 -6.66 -16.40
CA ARG A 77 1.82 -8.05 -16.82
C ARG A 77 3.11 -8.19 -17.65
N PRO A 78 3.46 -7.28 -18.60
CA PRO A 78 4.71 -7.37 -19.34
C PRO A 78 5.96 -7.11 -18.49
N ARG A 79 5.83 -6.39 -17.38
CA ARG A 79 6.96 -5.99 -16.51
C ARG A 79 7.38 -7.12 -15.58
N LEU A 80 6.44 -7.94 -15.11
CA LEU A 80 6.67 -9.01 -14.13
C LEU A 80 7.79 -10.00 -14.52
N PRO A 81 7.84 -10.58 -15.74
CA PRO A 81 8.92 -11.50 -16.12
C PRO A 81 10.28 -10.83 -16.32
N LEU A 82 10.32 -9.50 -16.49
CA LEU A 82 11.55 -8.74 -16.75
C LEU A 82 12.20 -8.20 -15.47
N GLU A 83 11.42 -8.08 -14.39
CA GLU A 83 11.91 -7.55 -13.12
C GLU A 83 12.77 -8.57 -12.37
N THR A 84 13.99 -8.18 -12.02
CA THR A 84 14.98 -9.03 -11.35
C THR A 84 15.19 -8.68 -9.88
N ASN A 85 14.76 -7.50 -9.45
CA ASN A 85 14.77 -7.12 -8.04
C ASN A 85 13.58 -7.76 -7.32
N ASP A 86 13.83 -8.58 -6.31
CA ASP A 86 12.79 -9.36 -5.64
C ASP A 86 11.72 -8.50 -4.95
N GLN A 87 12.11 -7.37 -4.36
CA GLN A 87 11.16 -6.44 -3.76
C GLN A 87 10.21 -5.85 -4.81
N ARG A 88 10.77 -5.43 -5.94
CA ARG A 88 9.99 -4.87 -7.05
C ARG A 88 9.10 -5.93 -7.70
N ARG A 89 9.61 -7.14 -7.88
CA ARG A 89 8.86 -8.27 -8.45
C ARG A 89 7.67 -8.64 -7.57
N CYS A 90 7.85 -8.67 -6.26
CA CYS A 90 6.77 -8.84 -5.29
C CYS A 90 5.74 -7.70 -5.38
N GLY A 91 6.19 -6.45 -5.55
CA GLY A 91 5.31 -5.30 -5.77
C GLY A 91 4.42 -5.46 -7.01
N LEU A 92 5.01 -5.84 -8.15
CA LEU A 92 4.25 -6.11 -9.38
C LEU A 92 3.22 -7.23 -9.19
N ALA A 93 3.65 -8.35 -8.58
CA ALA A 93 2.76 -9.48 -8.33
C ALA A 93 1.58 -9.11 -7.42
N ARG A 94 1.83 -8.32 -6.36
CA ARG A 94 0.78 -7.87 -5.44
C ARG A 94 -0.28 -7.04 -6.15
N GLU A 95 0.12 -6.06 -6.97
CA GLU A 95 -0.86 -5.23 -7.67
C GLU A 95 -1.60 -6.01 -8.77
N LEU A 96 -0.93 -6.97 -9.44
CA LEU A 96 -1.59 -7.88 -10.39
C LEU A 96 -2.62 -8.83 -9.74
N VAL A 97 -2.46 -9.18 -8.47
CA VAL A 97 -3.43 -10.00 -7.73
C VAL A 97 -4.61 -9.16 -7.23
N ARG A 98 -4.39 -7.87 -6.97
CA ARG A 98 -5.43 -6.94 -6.50
C ARG A 98 -6.36 -6.48 -7.63
N ALA A 99 -5.78 -6.26 -8.82
CA ALA A 99 -6.47 -5.81 -10.03
C ALA A 99 -7.37 -6.88 -10.65
#